data_AF-A0A364P2D1-F1
#
_entry.id   AF-A0A364P2D1-F1
#
_cell.length_a   1.000
_cell.length_b   1.000
_cell.length_c   1.000
_cell.angle_alpha   90.00
_cell.angle_beta   90.00
_cell.angle_gamma   90.00
#
_symmetry.space_group_name_H-M   'P 1'
#
loop_
_entity.id
_entity.type
_entity.pdbx_description
1 polymer ?
#
loop_
_entity_poly.entity_id
_entity_poly.type
_entity_poly.pdbx_seq_one_letter_code
_entity_poly.pdbx_strand_id
1 'polypeptide(L)'
;MSPAFRIASGSFVLARLDGMDTLCLKAERSGRDYTNHYLIILEPPADRDAMRLVYIDPDHDLSVIADKAFAFEPIAAEGPGVGDAFATPQGPHLKVMDEAKAQKHFAYVDMQNGLIRPRMERHAQTVLRWTVTSSLSA
;
A
#
# COMPACT_ATOMS: atom_id res chain seq x y z
N MET A 1 11.57 -0.74 17.10
CA MET A 1 10.91 -1.80 16.32
C MET A 1 9.72 -2.33 17.10
N SER A 2 8.69 -2.78 16.42
CA SER A 2 7.49 -3.36 17.01
C SER A 2 6.92 -4.42 16.08
N PRO A 3 6.28 -5.48 16.62
CA PRO A 3 5.66 -6.51 15.79
C PRO A 3 4.52 -5.91 14.96
N ALA A 4 4.35 -6.45 13.75
CA ALA A 4 3.40 -5.96 12.76
C ALA A 4 1.96 -5.83 13.27
N PHE A 5 1.48 -6.74 14.13
CA PHE A 5 0.12 -6.68 14.68
C PHE A 5 -0.14 -5.49 15.62
N ARG A 6 0.92 -4.84 16.15
CA ARG A 6 0.80 -3.66 17.02
C ARG A 6 0.86 -2.34 16.26
N ILE A 7 1.22 -2.37 14.97
CA ILE A 7 1.34 -1.18 14.15
C ILE A 7 0.07 -1.02 13.34
N ALA A 8 -0.55 0.15 13.44
CA ALA A 8 -1.75 0.47 12.68
C ALA A 8 -1.52 0.31 11.17
N SER A 9 -2.48 -0.30 10.48
CA SER A 9 -2.55 -0.23 9.02
C SER A 9 -2.59 1.23 8.55
N GLY A 10 -1.99 1.50 7.39
CA GLY A 10 -1.79 2.85 6.85
C GLY A 10 -0.51 3.52 7.34
N SER A 11 0.18 2.96 8.33
CA SER A 11 1.48 3.48 8.79
C SER A 11 2.57 3.30 7.73
N PHE A 12 3.42 4.30 7.56
CA PHE A 12 4.70 4.13 6.90
C PHE A 12 5.65 3.38 7.84
N VAL A 13 6.36 2.39 7.30
CA VAL A 13 7.29 1.56 8.07
C VAL A 13 8.57 1.29 7.29
N LEU A 14 9.68 1.10 7.99
CA LEU A 14 10.86 0.41 7.46
C LEU A 14 10.76 -1.07 7.82
N ALA A 15 10.94 -1.91 6.81
CA ALA A 15 11.07 -3.35 6.94
C ALA A 15 12.44 -3.79 6.39
N ARG A 16 13.07 -4.77 7.04
CA ARG A 16 14.33 -5.37 6.55
C ARG A 16 13.99 -6.48 5.55
N LEU A 17 13.96 -6.16 4.27
CA LEU A 17 13.68 -7.11 3.18
C LEU A 17 14.96 -7.42 2.43
N ASP A 18 15.30 -8.70 2.27
CA ASP A 18 16.55 -9.16 1.60
C ASP A 18 17.83 -8.47 2.12
N GLY A 19 17.85 -8.14 3.43
CA GLY A 19 18.98 -7.47 4.06
C GLY A 19 19.09 -5.97 3.76
N MET A 20 18.02 -5.33 3.28
CA MET A 20 17.96 -3.88 3.05
C MET A 20 16.76 -3.25 3.76
N ASP A 21 16.97 -2.06 4.32
CA ASP A 21 15.88 -1.29 4.93
C ASP A 21 15.05 -0.66 3.83
N THR A 22 13.78 -1.06 3.76
CA THR A 22 12.88 -0.74 2.66
C THR A 22 11.67 0.01 3.20
N LEU A 23 11.38 1.18 2.62
CA LEU A 23 10.19 1.96 2.99
C LEU A 23 8.96 1.28 2.42
N CYS A 24 7.99 1.00 3.30
CA CYS A 24 6.77 0.31 2.98
C CYS A 24 5.55 1.03 3.56
N LEU A 25 4.39 0.79 2.96
CA LEU A 25 3.09 1.02 3.59
C LEU A 25 2.64 -0.26 4.29
N LYS A 26 2.30 -0.16 5.58
CA LYS A 26 1.65 -1.25 6.31
C LYS A 26 0.20 -1.39 5.84
N ALA A 27 -0.20 -2.59 5.44
CA ALA A 27 -1.57 -2.87 5.03
C ALA A 27 -2.15 -4.10 5.70
N GLU A 28 -3.48 -4.18 5.73
CA GLU A 28 -4.24 -5.24 6.37
C GLU A 28 -5.46 -5.66 5.56
N ARG A 29 -5.76 -6.96 5.61
CA ARG A 29 -6.99 -7.55 5.09
C ARG A 29 -7.69 -8.28 6.21
N SER A 30 -8.85 -7.79 6.63
CA SER A 30 -9.70 -8.48 7.60
C SER A 30 -10.34 -9.71 6.96
N GLY A 31 -10.05 -10.88 7.51
CA GLY A 31 -10.82 -12.10 7.31
C GLY A 31 -11.96 -12.21 8.32
N ARG A 32 -12.63 -13.38 8.33
CA ARG A 32 -13.72 -13.64 9.28
C ARG A 32 -13.22 -13.74 10.73
N ASP A 33 -12.08 -14.39 10.94
CA ASP A 33 -11.57 -14.76 12.26
C ASP A 33 -10.13 -14.27 12.52
N TYR A 34 -9.49 -13.68 11.51
CA TYR A 34 -8.09 -13.24 11.57
C TYR A 34 -7.84 -12.05 10.64
N THR A 35 -6.82 -11.25 10.97
CA THR A 35 -6.31 -10.18 10.12
C THR A 35 -5.04 -10.63 9.45
N ASN A 36 -4.99 -10.57 8.12
CA ASN A 36 -3.76 -10.78 7.37
C ASN A 36 -2.98 -9.47 7.29
N HIS A 37 -1.66 -9.57 7.49
CA HIS A 37 -0.76 -8.43 7.48
C HIS A 37 0.09 -8.42 6.21
N TYR A 38 0.17 -7.26 5.58
CA TYR A 38 0.93 -7.07 4.33
C TYR A 38 1.80 -5.83 4.39
N LEU A 39 2.77 -5.78 3.49
CA LEU A 39 3.55 -4.60 3.13
C LEU A 39 3.36 -4.29 1.65
N ILE A 40 3.35 -3.00 1.32
CA ILE A 40 3.53 -2.51 -0.05
C ILE A 40 4.85 -1.75 -0.06
N ILE A 41 5.79 -2.19 -0.90
CA ILE A 41 7.10 -1.53 -1.03
C ILE A 41 6.92 -0.20 -1.77
N LEU A 42 7.33 0.90 -1.15
CA LEU A 42 7.17 2.26 -1.68
C LEU A 42 8.47 2.82 -2.24
N GLU A 43 9.63 2.54 -1.61
CA GLU A 43 10.93 3.04 -2.08
C GLU A 43 12.06 2.01 -1.99
N PRO A 44 12.94 1.96 -3.02
CA PRO A 44 12.66 2.41 -4.38
C PRO A 44 11.63 1.45 -5.01
N PRO A 45 10.52 1.91 -5.63
CA PRO A 45 9.74 1.02 -6.45
C PRO A 45 10.51 0.88 -7.76
N ALA A 46 11.43 -0.10 -7.84
CA ALA A 46 12.22 -0.35 -9.04
C ALA A 46 11.33 -0.63 -10.27
N ASP A 47 10.11 -1.13 -10.02
CA ASP A 47 9.07 -1.36 -11.02
C ASP A 47 7.68 -1.14 -10.39
N ARG A 48 7.00 -0.05 -10.77
CA ARG A 48 5.64 0.27 -10.28
C ARG A 48 4.62 -0.72 -10.82
N ASP A 49 4.81 -1.24 -12.04
CA ASP A 49 3.90 -2.20 -12.66
C ASP A 49 3.98 -3.58 -12.00
N ALA A 50 5.01 -3.81 -11.18
CA ALA A 50 5.21 -5.00 -10.37
C ALA A 50 4.84 -4.82 -8.88
N MET A 51 4.22 -3.70 -8.49
CA MET A 51 3.79 -3.49 -7.10
C MET A 51 2.78 -4.56 -6.68
N ARG A 52 3.04 -5.16 -5.52
CA ARG A 52 2.28 -6.30 -5.00
C ARG A 52 2.12 -6.23 -3.50
N LEU A 53 1.14 -6.97 -2.99
CA LEU A 53 1.03 -7.26 -1.56
C LEU A 53 2.13 -8.26 -1.16
N VAL A 54 2.99 -7.87 -0.23
CA VAL A 54 3.96 -8.77 0.39
C VAL A 54 3.39 -9.24 1.73
N TYR A 55 3.00 -10.50 1.81
CA TYR A 55 2.52 -11.08 3.06
C TYR A 55 3.63 -11.09 4.11
N ILE A 56 3.30 -10.74 5.35
CA ILE A 56 4.21 -10.83 6.50
C ILE A 56 3.52 -11.49 7.67
N ASP A 57 4.31 -12.13 8.53
CA ASP A 57 3.84 -12.66 9.80
C ASP A 57 3.42 -11.50 10.75
N PRO A 58 2.34 -11.65 11.55
CA PRO A 58 1.96 -10.64 12.55
C PRO A 58 3.07 -10.28 13.54
N ASP A 59 3.99 -11.20 13.85
CA ASP A 59 5.11 -10.97 14.77
C ASP A 59 6.35 -10.38 14.07
N HIS A 60 6.30 -10.13 12.76
CA HIS A 60 7.42 -9.55 12.02
C HIS A 60 7.73 -8.12 12.53
N ASP A 61 8.98 -7.89 12.92
CA ASP A 61 9.42 -6.60 13.45
C ASP A 61 9.53 -5.52 12.38
N LEU A 62 8.92 -4.36 12.67
CA LEU A 62 8.88 -3.20 11.79
C LEU A 62 9.24 -1.92 12.56
N SER A 63 9.70 -0.90 11.85
CA SER A 63 9.98 0.42 12.42
C SER A 63 9.04 1.46 11.83
N VAL A 64 8.15 2.05 12.62
CA VAL A 64 7.24 3.12 12.17
C VAL A 64 8.01 4.38 11.81
N ILE A 65 7.59 5.05 10.73
CA ILE A 65 8.10 6.34 10.27
C ILE A 65 6.95 7.35 10.31
N ALA A 66 7.05 8.35 11.19
CA ALA A 66 5.98 9.32 11.40
C ALA A 66 5.93 10.43 10.33
N ASP A 67 7.09 10.92 9.89
CA ASP A 67 7.19 12.15 9.11
C ASP A 67 7.05 11.92 7.59
N LYS A 68 6.12 11.04 7.19
CA LYS A 68 5.89 10.68 5.79
C LYS A 68 4.43 10.86 5.41
N ALA A 69 4.23 11.34 4.18
CA ALA A 69 2.91 11.53 3.60
C ALA A 69 2.93 11.19 2.11
N PHE A 70 1.78 10.75 1.61
CA PHE A 70 1.56 10.65 0.17
C PHE A 70 1.24 12.03 -0.41
N ALA A 71 1.90 12.38 -1.51
CA ALA A 71 1.49 13.46 -2.40
C ALA A 71 0.89 12.85 -3.66
N PHE A 72 -0.15 13.50 -4.19
CA PHE A 72 -0.92 13.00 -5.34
C PHE A 72 -1.00 14.04 -6.44
N GLU A 73 -0.82 13.60 -7.68
CA GLU A 73 -0.94 14.41 -8.89
C GLU A 73 -1.85 13.69 -9.90
N PRO A 74 -2.94 14.32 -10.38
CA PRO A 74 -3.77 13.73 -11.43
C PRO A 74 -2.98 13.47 -12.72
N ILE A 75 -3.23 12.33 -13.35
CA ILE A 75 -2.65 11.99 -14.65
C ILE A 75 -3.73 11.57 -15.65
N ALA A 76 -3.48 11.83 -16.93
CA ALA A 76 -4.33 11.34 -18.00
C ALA A 76 -4.06 9.86 -18.24
N ALA A 77 -5.06 9.02 -17.96
CA ALA A 77 -5.02 7.58 -18.19
C ALA A 77 -6.44 7.06 -18.43
N GLU A 78 -6.58 6.00 -19.21
CA GLU A 78 -7.88 5.36 -19.48
C GLU A 78 -8.44 4.62 -18.25
N GLY A 79 -7.56 4.25 -17.31
CA GLY A 79 -7.90 3.62 -16.04
C GLY A 79 -6.64 3.31 -15.23
N PRO A 80 -6.77 2.94 -13.94
CA PRO A 80 -5.61 2.70 -13.08
C PRO A 80 -4.87 1.40 -13.48
N GLY A 81 -3.57 1.52 -13.76
CA GLY A 81 -2.63 0.41 -13.86
C GLY A 81 -2.21 -0.14 -12.49
N VAL A 82 -1.41 -1.21 -12.47
CA VAL A 82 -0.73 -1.62 -11.23
C VAL A 82 0.27 -0.54 -10.83
N GLY A 83 0.32 -0.19 -9.55
CA GLY A 83 1.18 0.87 -9.05
C GLY A 83 0.60 2.29 -9.21
N ASP A 84 -0.52 2.45 -9.91
CA ASP A 84 -1.25 3.71 -9.94
C ASP A 84 -2.20 3.83 -8.76
N ALA A 85 -2.31 5.06 -8.24
CA ALA A 85 -3.40 5.41 -7.34
C ALA A 85 -4.59 5.94 -8.14
N PHE A 86 -5.78 5.95 -7.55
CA PHE A 86 -6.94 6.61 -8.12
C PHE A 86 -7.87 7.13 -7.03
N ALA A 87 -8.54 8.24 -7.32
CA ALA A 87 -9.51 8.84 -6.42
C ALA A 87 -10.82 8.05 -6.40
N THR A 88 -11.33 7.81 -5.19
CA THR A 88 -12.70 7.35 -4.92
C THR A 88 -13.35 8.30 -3.91
N PRO A 89 -14.69 8.26 -3.72
CA PRO A 89 -15.37 9.04 -2.68
C PRO A 89 -14.84 8.81 -1.25
N GLN A 90 -14.19 7.67 -1.01
CA GLN A 90 -13.63 7.29 0.28
C GLN A 90 -12.16 7.70 0.45
N GLY A 91 -11.50 8.15 -0.62
CA GLY A 91 -10.09 8.53 -0.62
C GLY A 91 -9.27 7.83 -1.72
N PRO A 92 -7.95 8.12 -1.80
CA PRO A 92 -7.07 7.53 -2.80
C PRO A 92 -6.85 6.03 -2.52
N HIS A 93 -6.97 5.22 -3.56
CA HIS A 93 -6.71 3.79 -3.50
C HIS A 93 -5.58 3.43 -4.47
N LEU A 94 -4.62 2.62 -4.02
CA LEU A 94 -3.53 2.07 -4.82
C LEU A 94 -3.92 0.70 -5.38
N LYS A 95 -3.79 0.50 -6.68
CA LYS A 95 -3.96 -0.82 -7.30
C LYS A 95 -2.64 -1.59 -7.25
N VAL A 96 -2.67 -2.79 -6.69
CA VAL A 96 -1.51 -3.68 -6.57
C VAL A 96 -1.86 -5.11 -7.00
N MET A 97 -0.86 -5.93 -7.31
CA MET A 97 -1.05 -7.36 -7.51
C MET A 97 -1.30 -8.08 -6.18
N ASP A 98 -2.20 -9.05 -6.21
CA ASP A 98 -2.48 -10.00 -5.14
C ASP A 98 -2.20 -11.41 -5.66
N GLU A 99 -0.99 -11.92 -5.44
CA GLU A 99 -0.58 -13.23 -5.93
C GLU A 99 -1.06 -14.35 -5.01
N ALA A 100 -2.37 -14.56 -4.96
CA ALA A 100 -2.95 -15.76 -4.37
C ALA A 100 -3.13 -16.84 -5.47
N LYS A 101 -2.06 -17.60 -5.75
CA LYS A 101 -2.05 -18.86 -6.53
C LYS A 101 -2.63 -18.79 -7.97
N ALA A 102 -1.75 -18.93 -8.96
CA ALA A 102 -2.02 -19.28 -10.36
C ALA A 102 -2.89 -18.31 -11.21
N GLN A 103 -3.57 -17.33 -10.64
CA GLN A 103 -4.28 -16.26 -11.36
C GLN A 103 -3.81 -14.89 -10.88
N LYS A 104 -3.57 -13.96 -11.82
CA LYS A 104 -3.26 -12.57 -11.48
C LYS A 104 -4.52 -11.90 -10.93
N HIS A 105 -4.59 -11.77 -9.60
CA HIS A 105 -5.61 -10.95 -8.95
C HIS A 105 -5.05 -9.56 -8.63
N PHE A 106 -5.96 -8.59 -8.54
CA PHE A 106 -5.65 -7.23 -8.12
C PHE A 106 -6.29 -6.95 -6.78
N ALA A 107 -5.57 -6.25 -5.93
CA ALA A 107 -6.06 -5.68 -4.68
C ALA A 107 -5.98 -4.16 -4.71
N TYR A 108 -6.80 -3.53 -3.88
CA TYR A 108 -6.96 -2.08 -3.82
C TYR A 108 -6.70 -1.65 -2.39
N VAL A 109 -5.61 -0.92 -2.17
CA VAL A 109 -5.18 -0.49 -0.85
C VAL A 109 -5.64 0.94 -0.64
N ASP A 110 -6.49 1.18 0.34
CA ASP A 110 -6.78 2.53 0.81
C ASP A 110 -5.48 3.15 1.35
N MET A 111 -4.99 4.21 0.70
CA MET A 111 -3.67 4.77 1.01
C MET A 111 -3.67 5.63 2.28
N GLN A 112 -4.83 5.89 2.89
CA GLN A 112 -4.94 6.63 4.13
C GLN A 112 -4.90 5.70 5.35
N ASN A 113 -5.57 4.55 5.29
CA ASN A 113 -5.69 3.63 6.42
C ASN A 113 -5.09 2.23 6.16
N GLY A 114 -4.51 1.99 4.99
CA GLY A 114 -3.87 0.72 4.62
C GLY A 114 -4.82 -0.48 4.54
N LEU A 115 -6.14 -0.27 4.52
CA LEU A 115 -7.09 -1.35 4.41
C LEU A 115 -7.16 -1.86 2.97
N ILE A 116 -7.06 -3.17 2.83
CA ILE A 116 -7.18 -3.85 1.54
C ILE A 116 -8.65 -4.10 1.24
N ARG A 117 -9.09 -3.59 0.09
CA ARG A 117 -10.47 -3.68 -0.39
C ARG A 117 -10.61 -4.63 -1.58
N PRO A 118 -11.81 -5.22 -1.78
CA PRO A 118 -12.20 -5.89 -3.02
C PRO A 118 -12.18 -4.93 -4.21
N ARG A 119 -12.57 -5.40 -5.40
CA ARG A 119 -12.50 -4.63 -6.65
C ARG A 119 -13.16 -3.24 -6.59
N MET A 120 -12.36 -2.19 -6.77
CA MET A 120 -12.79 -0.78 -6.69
C MET A 120 -12.85 -0.02 -8.03
N GLU A 121 -12.30 -0.56 -9.13
CA GLU A 121 -12.12 0.18 -10.41
C GLU A 121 -13.40 0.78 -11.01
N ARG A 122 -14.57 0.17 -10.79
CA ARG A 122 -15.84 0.69 -11.32
C ARG A 122 -16.22 2.05 -10.73
N HIS A 123 -15.56 2.47 -9.66
CA HIS A 123 -15.75 3.74 -8.98
C HIS A 123 -14.55 4.68 -9.14
N ALA A 124 -13.59 4.35 -9.99
CA ALA A 124 -12.42 5.19 -10.23
C ALA A 124 -12.84 6.48 -10.97
N GLN A 125 -12.57 7.62 -10.35
CA GLN A 125 -12.91 8.93 -10.93
C GLN A 125 -11.73 9.56 -11.67
N THR A 126 -10.52 9.42 -11.13
CA THR A 126 -9.30 10.05 -11.66
C THR A 126 -8.10 9.22 -11.25
N VAL A 127 -7.23 8.92 -12.21
CA VAL A 127 -5.96 8.24 -11.93
C VAL A 127 -4.97 9.26 -11.40
N LEU A 128 -4.22 8.86 -10.37
CA LEU A 128 -3.30 9.69 -9.61
C LEU A 128 -1.91 9.05 -9.64
N ARG A 129 -0.91 9.85 -10.02
CA ARG A 129 0.47 9.59 -9.67
C ARG A 129 0.66 9.92 -8.19
N TRP A 130 1.36 9.05 -7.48
CA TRP A 130 1.70 9.27 -6.07
C TRP A 130 3.20 9.26 -5.86
N THR A 131 3.65 10.05 -4.89
CA THR A 131 5.01 10.05 -4.35
C THR A 131 4.95 10.03 -2.83
N VAL A 132 6.02 9.55 -2.19
CA VAL A 132 6.18 9.73 -0.75
C VAL A 132 7.00 10.99 -0.53
N THR A 133 6.51 11.85 0.34
CA THR A 133 7.19 13.08 0.74
C THR A 133 7.38 13.09 2.24
N SER A 134 8.33 13.89 2.72
CA SER A 134 8.38 14.18 4.14
C SER A 134 7.27 15.16 4.47
N SER A 135 6.49 14.90 5.51
CA SER A 135 5.53 15.88 6.01
C SER A 135 6.30 17.05 6.62
N LEU A 136 6.49 18.12 5.83
CA LEU A 136 6.93 19.40 6.39
C LEU A 136 5.86 19.82 7.40
N SER A 137 6.28 20.07 8.64
CA SER A 137 5.45 20.69 9.66
C SER A 137 4.99 22.05 9.11
N ALA A 138 3.73 22.12 8.66
CA ALA A 138 3.06 23.38 8.38
C ALA A 138 2.70 24.07 9.70
#